data_AF-A0A285RD07-F1
#
_entry.id   AF-A0A285RD07-F1
#
_cell.length_a   1.000
_cell.length_b   1.000
_cell.length_c   1.000
_cell.angle_alpha   90.00
_cell.angle_beta   90.00
_cell.angle_gamma   90.00
#
_symmetry.space_group_name_H-M   'P 1'
#
loop_
_entity.id
_entity.type
_entity.pdbx_description
1 polymer ?
#
loop_
_entity_poly.entity_id
_entity_poly.type
_entity_poly.pdbx_seq_one_letter_code
_entity_poly.pdbx_strand_id
1 'polypeptide(L)'
;MRLSVVMAGLNGAIAVGLGAFASHGMAGEEMNRARELVETGAHYQLVHAVGLAAIAALAHQVPDERLLRWAAYAMLAGILFFCGALYVIAFAGISTFGMIAPIGGLSFISGWLMLAGAGWKRFSA
;
A
#
# COMPACT_ATOMS: atom_id res chain seq x y z
N MET A 1 9.42 5.54 -13.41
CA MET A 1 8.92 4.15 -13.48
C MET A 1 9.87 3.13 -12.85
N ARG A 2 11.19 3.22 -13.04
CA ARG A 2 12.18 2.38 -12.32
C ARG A 2 11.96 2.35 -10.79
N LEU A 3 11.69 3.52 -10.20
CA LEU A 3 11.39 3.64 -8.77
C LEU A 3 10.15 2.83 -8.36
N SER A 4 9.08 2.83 -9.17
CA SER A 4 7.85 2.10 -8.89
C SER A 4 8.06 0.59 -8.85
N VAL A 5 8.91 0.04 -9.74
CA VAL A 5 9.28 -1.39 -9.74
C VAL A 5 10.04 -1.76 -8.45
N VAL A 6 11.05 -0.96 -8.10
CA VAL A 6 11.84 -1.17 -6.87
C VAL A 6 10.93 -1.12 -5.65
N MET A 7 10.09 -0.10 -5.55
CA MET A 7 9.18 0.06 -4.42
C MET A 7 8.10 -1.01 -4.37
N ALA A 8 7.59 -1.49 -5.51
CA ALA A 8 6.68 -2.62 -5.55
C ALA A 8 7.33 -3.89 -4.95
N GLY A 9 8.56 -4.21 -5.38
CA GLY A 9 9.29 -5.37 -4.87
C GLY A 9 9.58 -5.28 -3.38
N LEU A 10 10.09 -4.12 -2.91
CA LEU A 10 10.38 -3.92 -1.49
C LEU A 10 9.12 -4.00 -0.63
N ASN A 11 8.03 -3.34 -1.04
CA ASN A 11 6.78 -3.38 -0.28
C ASN A 11 6.14 -4.76 -0.29
N GLY A 12 6.21 -5.49 -1.41
CA GLY A 12 5.76 -6.87 -1.47
C GLY A 12 6.54 -7.78 -0.52
N ALA A 13 7.87 -7.66 -0.50
CA ALA A 13 8.71 -8.42 0.41
C ALA A 13 8.42 -8.11 1.90
N ILE A 14 8.29 -6.82 2.25
CA ILE A 14 7.94 -6.40 3.61
C ILE A 14 6.56 -6.92 4.00
N ALA A 15 5.56 -6.77 3.13
CA ALA A 15 4.20 -7.23 3.40
C ALA A 15 4.12 -8.74 3.63
N VAL A 16 4.80 -9.53 2.78
CA VAL A 16 4.87 -10.99 2.97
C VAL A 16 5.58 -11.35 4.28
N GLY A 17 6.70 -10.69 4.59
CA GLY A 17 7.44 -10.93 5.82
C GLY A 17 6.63 -10.61 7.08
N LEU A 18 5.97 -9.45 7.11
CA LEU A 18 5.13 -9.03 8.22
C LEU A 18 3.86 -9.89 8.36
N GLY A 19 3.24 -10.26 7.24
CA GLY A 19 2.08 -11.16 7.24
C GLY A 19 2.43 -12.54 7.80
N ALA A 20 3.55 -13.13 7.35
CA ALA A 20 4.03 -14.41 7.88
C ALA A 20 4.38 -14.31 9.37
N PHE A 21 5.01 -13.20 9.80
CA PHE A 21 5.29 -12.96 11.21
C PHE A 21 4.01 -12.84 12.05
N ALA A 22 2.98 -12.17 11.56
CA ALA A 22 1.71 -12.07 12.27
C ALA A 22 1.03 -13.45 12.41
N SER A 23 0.97 -14.24 11.35
CA SER A 23 0.25 -15.52 11.38
C SER A 23 1.01 -16.65 12.11
N HIS A 24 2.33 -16.56 12.24
CA HIS A 24 3.15 -17.63 12.85
C HIS A 24 3.98 -17.20 14.06
N GLY A 25 4.37 -15.93 14.14
CA GLY A 25 5.19 -15.37 15.22
C GLY A 25 4.41 -14.69 16.34
N MET A 26 3.17 -14.26 16.08
CA MET A 26 2.30 -13.63 17.07
C MET A 26 1.28 -14.65 17.63
N ALA A 27 1.65 -15.30 18.72
CA ALA A 27 0.80 -16.24 19.44
C ALA A 27 0.35 -15.66 20.81
N GLY A 28 -0.72 -16.22 21.37
CA GLY A 28 -1.29 -15.76 22.65
C GLY A 28 -2.45 -14.77 22.47
N GLU A 29 -3.41 -14.81 23.41
CA GLU A 29 -4.59 -13.94 23.36
C GLU A 29 -4.23 -12.47 23.54
N GLU A 30 -3.18 -12.19 24.32
CA GLU A 30 -2.64 -10.84 24.55
C GLU A 30 -2.16 -10.15 23.26
N MET A 31 -1.78 -10.93 22.25
CA MET A 31 -1.25 -10.44 20.97
C MET A 31 -2.33 -10.31 19.89
N ASN A 32 -3.56 -10.79 20.12
CA ASN A 32 -4.62 -10.84 19.10
C ASN A 32 -4.83 -9.49 18.39
N ARG A 33 -4.90 -8.38 19.16
CA ARG A 33 -5.07 -7.05 18.59
C ARG A 33 -3.88 -6.61 17.73
N ALA A 34 -2.65 -6.86 18.18
CA ALA A 34 -1.45 -6.51 17.42
C ALA A 34 -1.37 -7.34 16.14
N ARG A 35 -1.70 -8.63 16.22
CA ARG A 35 -1.78 -9.54 15.07
C ARG A 35 -2.76 -9.03 14.02
N GLU A 36 -3.99 -8.70 14.40
CA GLU A 36 -5.00 -8.16 13.47
C GLU A 36 -4.54 -6.88 12.77
N LEU A 37 -3.86 -5.98 13.50
CA LEU A 37 -3.32 -4.75 12.95
C LEU A 37 -2.20 -5.02 11.93
N VAL A 38 -1.27 -5.94 12.24
CA VAL A 38 -0.19 -6.32 11.31
C VAL A 38 -0.75 -7.05 10.10
N GLU A 39 -1.69 -7.99 10.27
CA GLU A 39 -2.34 -8.69 9.16
C GLU A 39 -3.07 -7.71 8.23
N THR A 40 -3.82 -6.75 8.79
CA THR A 40 -4.50 -5.71 8.00
C THR A 40 -3.49 -4.83 7.27
N GLY A 41 -2.45 -4.34 7.97
CA GLY A 41 -1.42 -3.51 7.36
C GLY A 41 -0.68 -4.25 6.23
N ALA A 42 -0.31 -5.51 6.46
CA ALA A 42 0.40 -6.35 5.49
C ALA A 42 -0.47 -6.62 4.26
N HIS A 43 -1.75 -6.93 4.46
CA HIS A 43 -2.68 -7.15 3.36
C HIS A 43 -2.80 -5.90 2.47
N TYR A 44 -3.06 -4.74 3.07
CA TYR A 44 -3.15 -3.48 2.30
C TYR A 44 -1.82 -3.11 1.64
N GLN A 45 -0.68 -3.31 2.30
CA GLN A 45 0.63 -3.05 1.72
C GLN A 45 0.89 -3.95 0.50
N LEU A 46 0.53 -5.23 0.57
CA LEU A 46 0.71 -6.16 -0.55
C LEU A 46 -0.18 -5.79 -1.74
N VAL A 47 -1.45 -5.47 -1.51
CA VAL A 47 -2.38 -5.04 -2.57
C VAL A 47 -1.83 -3.82 -3.31
N HIS A 48 -1.29 -2.85 -2.59
CA HIS A 48 -0.76 -1.62 -3.20
C HIS A 48 0.65 -1.82 -3.79
N ALA A 49 1.44 -2.77 -3.29
CA ALA A 49 2.66 -3.21 -3.95
C ALA A 49 2.37 -3.83 -5.33
N VAL A 50 1.33 -4.66 -5.43
CA VAL A 50 0.85 -5.20 -6.71
C VAL A 50 0.33 -4.08 -7.60
N GLY A 51 -0.42 -3.12 -7.06
CA GLY A 51 -0.85 -1.92 -7.77
C GLY A 51 0.32 -1.11 -8.36
N LEU A 52 1.39 -0.92 -7.59
CA LEU A 52 2.62 -0.27 -8.07
C LEU A 52 3.32 -1.04 -9.19
N ALA A 53 3.37 -2.38 -9.10
CA ALA A 53 3.91 -3.21 -10.17
C ALA A 53 3.06 -3.08 -11.45
N ALA A 54 1.73 -3.09 -11.33
CA ALA A 54 0.80 -2.91 -12.45
C ALA A 54 0.97 -1.53 -13.10
N ILE A 55 1.06 -0.46 -12.30
CA ILE A 55 1.32 0.90 -12.81
C ILE A 55 2.65 0.94 -13.57
N ALA A 56 3.70 0.33 -13.03
CA ALA A 56 5.01 0.31 -13.67
C ALA A 56 4.99 -0.43 -15.02
N ALA A 57 4.25 -1.54 -15.11
CA ALA A 57 4.06 -2.29 -16.34
C ALA A 57 3.26 -1.51 -17.40
N LEU A 58 2.19 -0.82 -16.98
CA LEU A 58 1.33 -0.03 -17.87
C LEU A 58 1.99 1.25 -18.37
N ALA A 59 2.93 1.82 -17.62
CA ALA A 59 3.55 3.10 -17.96
C ALA A 59 4.29 3.10 -19.31
N HIS A 60 4.72 1.94 -19.81
CA HIS A 60 5.35 1.82 -21.14
C HIS A 60 4.34 1.82 -22.30
N GLN A 61 3.04 1.70 -22.01
CA GLN A 61 1.99 1.50 -23.01
C GLN A 61 1.02 2.69 -23.12
N VAL A 62 1.08 3.66 -22.20
CA VAL A 62 0.09 4.74 -22.07
C VAL A 62 0.73 6.12 -22.33
N PRO A 63 0.24 6.92 -23.29
CA PRO A 63 0.78 8.25 -23.64
C PRO A 63 0.66 9.37 -22.59
N ASP A 64 0.21 9.10 -21.36
CA ASP A 64 -0.04 10.11 -20.32
C ASP A 64 0.57 9.67 -18.98
N GLU A 65 1.90 9.52 -18.95
CA GLU A 65 2.68 9.05 -17.78
C GLU A 65 2.39 9.82 -16.49
N ARG A 66 1.95 11.09 -16.59
CA ARG A 66 1.80 11.96 -15.42
C ARG A 66 0.76 11.42 -14.45
N LEU A 67 -0.39 10.96 -14.93
CA LEU A 67 -1.46 10.47 -14.06
C LEU A 67 -1.07 9.14 -13.40
N LEU A 68 -0.45 8.23 -14.14
CA LEU A 68 0.10 6.98 -13.61
C LEU A 68 1.20 7.23 -12.55
N ARG A 69 2.04 8.25 -12.77
CA ARG A 69 3.07 8.63 -11.80
C ARG A 69 2.48 9.16 -10.50
N TRP A 70 1.44 10.00 -10.57
CA TRP A 70 0.71 10.46 -9.39
C TRP A 70 -0.03 9.32 -8.69
N ALA A 71 -0.61 8.38 -9.45
CA ALA A 71 -1.21 7.17 -8.89
C ALA A 71 -0.18 6.38 -8.06
N ALA A 72 1.02 6.17 -8.60
CA ALA A 72 2.09 5.48 -7.87
C ALA A 72 2.51 6.23 -6.59
N TYR A 73 2.65 7.55 -6.64
CA TYR A 73 3.00 8.33 -5.44
C TYR A 73 1.89 8.29 -4.38
N ALA A 74 0.63 8.35 -4.79
CA ALA A 74 -0.51 8.22 -3.88
C ALA A 74 -0.54 6.82 -3.24
N MET A 75 -0.27 5.76 -4.00
CA MET A 75 -0.15 4.41 -3.43
C MET A 75 1.00 4.30 -2.43
N LEU A 76 2.17 4.88 -2.72
CA LEU A 76 3.31 4.88 -1.80
C LEU A 76 3.03 5.67 -0.52
N ALA A 77 2.42 6.85 -0.64
CA ALA A 77 2.02 7.66 0.50
C ALA A 77 0.98 6.92 1.35
N GLY A 78 0.01 6.24 0.72
CA GLY A 78 -0.93 5.38 1.41
C GLY A 78 -0.26 4.23 2.16
N ILE A 79 0.74 3.56 1.56
CA ILE A 79 1.50 2.50 2.25
C ILE A 79 2.16 3.06 3.51
N LEU A 80 2.83 4.20 3.39
CA LEU A 80 3.53 4.82 4.52
C LEU A 80 2.57 5.23 5.64
N PHE A 81 1.48 5.92 5.30
CA PHE A 81 0.57 6.49 6.30
C PHE A 81 -0.46 5.50 6.84
N PHE A 82 -1.02 4.63 6.01
CA PHE A 82 -2.00 3.64 6.44
C PHE A 82 -1.30 2.44 7.07
N CYS A 83 -0.46 1.74 6.30
CA CYS A 83 0.15 0.49 6.76
C CYS A 83 1.18 0.77 7.85
N GLY A 84 2.00 1.82 7.68
CA GLY A 84 2.95 2.25 8.69
C GLY A 84 2.28 2.64 10.02
N ALA A 85 1.13 3.32 10.01
CA ALA A 85 0.39 3.62 11.23
C ALA A 85 -0.08 2.35 11.95
N LEU A 86 -0.63 1.37 11.22
CA LEU A 86 -1.06 0.10 11.82
C LEU A 86 0.12 -0.66 12.44
N TYR A 87 1.27 -0.68 11.77
CA TYR A 87 2.48 -1.31 12.32
C TYR A 87 3.00 -0.59 13.56
N VAL A 88 3.01 0.75 13.57
CA VAL A 88 3.42 1.52 14.75
C VAL A 88 2.49 1.23 15.93
N ILE A 89 1.18 1.16 15.71
CA ILE A 89 0.23 0.82 16.78
C ILE A 89 0.48 -0.61 17.27
N ALA A 90 0.69 -1.56 16.35
CA ALA A 90 0.89 -2.97 16.70
C ALA A 90 2.19 -3.21 17.48
N PHE A 91 3.31 -2.62 17.05
CA PHE A 91 4.63 -2.89 17.63
C PHE A 91 5.02 -1.95 18.76
N ALA A 92 4.60 -0.68 18.71
CA ALA A 92 4.97 0.34 19.70
C ALA A 92 3.82 0.72 20.64
N GLY A 93 2.59 0.24 20.40
CA GLY A 93 1.43 0.54 21.24
C GLY A 93 0.93 1.99 21.16
N ILE A 94 1.45 2.80 20.23
CA ILE A 94 1.14 4.24 20.15
C ILE A 94 -0.17 4.45 19.39
N SER A 95 -1.30 4.35 20.10
CA SER A 95 -2.66 4.40 19.53
C SER A 95 -2.99 5.70 18.79
N THR A 96 -2.35 6.82 19.14
CA THR A 96 -2.54 8.14 18.49
C THR A 96 -2.23 8.11 16.99
N PHE A 97 -1.36 7.20 16.52
CA PHE A 97 -1.10 7.00 15.09
C PHE A 97 -2.33 6.55 14.30
N GLY A 98 -3.38 6.06 14.97
CA GLY A 98 -4.64 5.70 14.33
C GLY A 98 -5.29 6.87 13.58
N MET A 99 -5.03 8.12 13.98
CA MET A 99 -5.53 9.31 13.27
C MET A 99 -4.83 9.56 11.92
N ILE A 100 -3.67 8.96 11.69
CA ILE A 100 -2.91 9.07 10.43
C ILE A 100 -3.44 8.09 9.38
N ALA A 101 -3.98 6.94 9.81
CA ALA A 101 -4.48 5.92 8.91
C ALA A 101 -5.56 6.43 7.92
N PRO A 102 -6.57 7.23 8.31
CA PRO A 102 -7.53 7.80 7.38
C PRO A 102 -6.91 8.60 6.23
N ILE A 103 -5.83 9.34 6.49
CA ILE A 103 -5.09 10.11 5.46
C ILE A 103 -4.47 9.15 4.45
N GLY A 104 -3.86 8.06 4.94
CA GLY A 104 -3.33 7.01 4.08
C GLY A 104 -4.41 6.31 3.25
N GLY A 105 -5.58 6.06 3.85
CA GLY A 105 -6.74 5.48 3.15
C GLY A 105 -7.25 6.37 2.00
N LEU A 106 -7.35 7.68 2.22
CA LEU A 106 -7.69 8.64 1.15
C LEU A 106 -6.63 8.67 0.05
N SER A 107 -5.35 8.51 0.41
CA SER A 107 -4.26 8.42 -0.55
C SER A 107 -4.38 7.18 -1.42
N PHE A 108 -4.69 6.02 -0.83
CA PHE A 108 -4.99 4.79 -1.56
C PHE A 108 -6.15 4.95 -2.53
N ILE A 109 -7.29 5.48 -2.06
CA ILE A 109 -8.46 5.74 -2.91
C ILE A 109 -8.06 6.62 -4.09
N SER A 110 -7.34 7.71 -3.84
CA SER A 110 -6.88 8.62 -4.88
C SER A 110 -5.99 7.91 -5.91
N GLY A 111 -5.06 7.05 -5.45
CA GLY A 111 -4.18 6.28 -6.33
C GLY A 111 -4.95 5.35 -7.28
N TRP A 112 -5.93 4.60 -6.77
CA TRP A 112 -6.78 3.75 -7.60
C TRP A 112 -7.66 4.53 -8.57
N LEU A 113 -8.23 5.66 -8.14
CA LEU A 113 -9.03 6.52 -9.02
C LEU A 113 -8.19 7.14 -10.14
N MET A 114 -6.95 7.54 -9.85
CA MET A 114 -6.02 8.03 -10.87
C MET A 114 -5.65 6.93 -11.88
N LEU A 115 -5.46 5.69 -11.42
CA LEU A 115 -5.25 4.54 -12.31
C LEU A 115 -6.48 4.28 -13.20
N ALA A 116 -7.68 4.33 -12.65
CA ALA A 116 -8.92 4.22 -13.41
C ALA A 116 -9.06 5.34 -14.46
N GLY A 117 -8.77 6.59 -14.08
CA GLY A 117 -8.79 7.74 -14.99
C GLY A 117 -7.75 7.64 -16.13
N ALA A 118 -6.57 7.08 -15.84
CA ALA A 118 -5.55 6.82 -16.86
C ALA A 118 -6.03 5.77 -17.88
N GLY A 119 -6.74 4.74 -17.43
CA GLY A 119 -7.36 3.74 -18.30
C GLY A 119 -8.52 4.30 -19.14
N TRP A 120 -9.41 5.09 -18.54
CA TRP A 120 -10.59 5.64 -19.24
C TRP A 120 -10.21 6.51 -20.44
N LYS A 121 -9.20 7.38 -20.27
CA LYS A 121 -8.65 8.19 -21.36
C LYS A 121 -8.13 7.36 -22.54
N ARG A 122 -7.65 6.14 -22.28
CA ARG A 122 -7.05 5.28 -23.29
C ARG A 122 -8.09 4.54 -24.14
N PHE A 123 -9.18 4.08 -23.53
CA PHE A 123 -10.24 3.34 -24.24
C PHE A 123 -11.30 4.26 -24.87
N SER A 124 -11.32 5.53 -24.48
CA SER A 124 -12.22 6.54 -25.05
C SER A 124 -11.62 7.29 -26.26
N ALA A 125 -10.37 6.96 -26.64
CA ALA A 125 -9.62 7.56 -27.75
C ALA A 125 -9.28 6.49 -28.79
#